data_AF-A0A6A6T7W7-F1
#
_entry.id   AF-A0A6A6T7W7-F1
#
_cell.length_a   1.000
_cell.length_b   1.000
_cell.length_c   1.000
_cell.angle_alpha   90.00
_cell.angle_beta   90.00
_cell.angle_gamma   90.00
#
_symmetry.space_group_name_H-M   'P 1'
#
loop_
_entity.id
_entity.type
_entity.pdbx_description
1 polymer ?
#
loop_
_entity_poly.entity_id
_entity_poly.type
_entity_poly.pdbx_seq_one_letter_code
_entity_poly.pdbx_strand_id
1 'polypeptide(L)'
;MSNLSFSASEIRVATAALCAATLSIPAIYYLTSSSSGPQDSTPHMRTFQKLLQAYSTLRPQALAANASADFTHQALPASLEMPTRTLDPWKQHATMIFALFEEFSMVPQPPGDKHSVHFCRETNTVIAHCKMGGKVNGDNENGRKLIQAGLTEWWTECVGMQMIARDSKGSNQLNM
;
A
#
# COMPACT_ATOMS: atom_id res chain seq x y z
N MET A 1 48.05 15.94 -32.30
CA MET A 1 46.93 15.04 -32.63
C MET A 1 47.43 13.63 -32.46
N SER A 2 46.95 12.88 -31.47
CA SER A 2 47.41 11.52 -31.22
C SER A 2 46.68 10.57 -32.17
N ASN A 3 47.40 9.99 -33.13
CA ASN A 3 46.87 8.94 -34.00
C ASN A 3 46.76 7.64 -33.20
N LEU A 4 45.53 7.25 -32.88
CA LEU A 4 45.23 5.94 -32.32
C LEU A 4 45.22 4.91 -33.46
N SER A 5 46.33 4.18 -33.63
CA SER A 5 46.38 3.01 -34.53
C SER A 5 46.13 1.74 -33.71
N PHE A 6 44.95 1.14 -33.86
CA PHE A 6 44.64 -0.15 -33.24
C PHE A 6 45.00 -1.29 -34.20
N SER A 7 45.65 -2.32 -33.66
CA SER A 7 45.91 -3.57 -34.38
C SER A 7 44.63 -4.40 -34.55
N ALA A 8 44.58 -5.24 -35.57
CA ALA A 8 43.44 -6.13 -35.81
C ALA A 8 43.16 -7.08 -34.62
N SER A 9 44.18 -7.44 -33.85
CA SER A 9 44.05 -8.22 -32.61
C SER A 9 43.37 -7.43 -31.50
N GLU A 10 43.72 -6.15 -31.32
CA GLU A 10 43.08 -5.29 -30.30
C GLU A 10 41.61 -5.05 -30.63
N ILE A 11 41.26 -4.89 -31.92
CA ILE A 11 39.87 -4.77 -32.37
C ILE A 11 39.10 -6.07 -32.08
N ARG A 12 39.70 -7.24 -32.33
CA ARG A 12 39.07 -8.54 -32.04
C ARG A 12 38.84 -8.75 -30.56
N VAL A 13 39.81 -8.39 -29.71
CA VAL A 13 39.68 -8.48 -28.25
C VAL A 13 38.63 -7.49 -27.74
N ALA A 14 38.65 -6.25 -28.22
CA ALA A 14 37.65 -5.25 -27.86
C ALA A 14 36.24 -5.67 -28.28
N THR A 15 36.10 -6.25 -29.48
CA THR A 15 34.82 -6.75 -30.00
C THR A 15 34.35 -7.96 -29.20
N ALA A 16 35.24 -8.90 -28.88
CA ALA A 16 34.91 -10.04 -28.03
C ALA A 16 34.49 -9.61 -26.61
N ALA A 17 35.16 -8.61 -26.03
CA ALA A 17 34.80 -8.05 -24.74
C ALA A 17 33.43 -7.34 -24.78
N LEU A 18 33.15 -6.58 -25.84
CA LEU A 18 31.85 -5.91 -26.03
C LEU A 18 30.72 -6.91 -26.25
N CYS A 19 30.95 -7.98 -27.03
CA CYS A 19 30.00 -9.07 -27.21
C CYS A 19 29.74 -9.83 -25.91
N ALA A 20 30.77 -10.11 -25.12
CA ALA A 20 30.61 -10.75 -23.82
C ALA A 20 29.82 -9.85 -22.85
N ALA A 21 30.11 -8.55 -22.81
CA ALA A 21 29.37 -7.59 -22.00
C ALA A 21 27.90 -7.50 -22.41
N THR A 22 27.61 -7.39 -23.71
CA THR A 22 26.23 -7.27 -24.22
C THR A 22 25.40 -8.54 -24.01
N LEU A 23 25.99 -9.73 -24.15
CA LEU A 23 25.31 -10.99 -23.82
C LEU A 23 25.07 -11.17 -22.32
N SER A 24 25.83 -10.49 -21.47
CA SER A 24 25.67 -10.53 -20.01
C SER A 24 24.59 -9.60 -19.49
N ILE A 25 24.22 -8.54 -20.24
CA ILE A 25 23.23 -7.54 -19.80
C ILE A 25 21.85 -8.17 -19.52
N PRO A 26 21.26 -9.02 -20.40
CA PRO A 26 19.99 -9.67 -20.11
C PRO A 26 20.08 -10.58 -18.88
N ALA A 27 21.16 -11.35 -18.75
CA ALA A 27 21.36 -12.23 -17.60
C ALA A 27 21.47 -11.45 -16.29
N ILE A 28 22.22 -10.36 -16.27
CA ILE A 28 22.32 -9.46 -15.11
C ILE A 28 20.97 -8.80 -14.82
N TYR A 29 20.23 -8.35 -15.84
CA TYR A 29 18.89 -7.79 -15.68
C TYR A 29 17.91 -8.80 -15.05
N TYR A 30 17.87 -10.04 -15.54
CA TYR A 30 17.02 -11.09 -14.96
C TYR A 30 17.45 -11.51 -13.54
N LEU A 31 18.75 -11.61 -13.29
CA LEU A 31 19.27 -11.97 -11.96
C LEU A 31 19.05 -10.85 -10.94
N THR A 32 19.20 -9.59 -11.34
CA THR A 32 18.93 -8.44 -10.46
C THR A 32 17.44 -8.20 -10.25
N SER A 33 16.61 -8.39 -11.28
CA SER A 33 15.14 -8.39 -11.17
C SER A 33 14.65 -9.46 -10.18
N SER A 34 15.31 -10.61 -10.12
CA SER A 34 14.96 -11.69 -9.19
C SER A 34 15.43 -11.44 -7.75
N SER A 35 16.26 -10.41 -7.53
CA SER A 35 16.86 -10.08 -6.23
C SER A 35 16.13 -8.99 -5.45
N SER A 36 14.98 -8.50 -5.94
CA SER A 36 14.02 -7.82 -5.08
C SER A 36 13.50 -8.83 -4.06
N GLY A 37 14.09 -8.82 -2.86
CA GLY A 37 13.70 -9.69 -1.74
C GLY A 37 12.19 -9.64 -1.46
N PRO A 38 11.65 -10.59 -0.68
CA PRO A 38 10.22 -10.73 -0.49
C PRO A 38 9.61 -9.38 -0.08
N GLN A 39 8.74 -8.83 -0.93
CA GLN A 39 8.10 -7.53 -0.77
C GLN A 39 7.48 -7.40 0.64
N ASP A 40 6.94 -8.51 1.14
CA ASP A 40 6.32 -8.72 2.45
C ASP A 40 7.21 -8.35 3.65
N SER A 41 8.53 -8.34 3.49
CA SER A 41 9.47 -8.05 4.60
C SER A 41 9.81 -6.57 4.78
N THR A 42 9.37 -5.71 3.85
CA THR A 42 9.71 -4.29 3.90
C THR A 42 9.01 -3.58 5.07
N PRO A 43 9.61 -2.52 5.65
CA PRO A 43 8.95 -1.72 6.68
C PRO A 43 7.61 -1.11 6.20
N HIS A 44 7.48 -0.82 4.91
CA HIS A 44 6.26 -0.30 4.26
C HIS A 44 5.12 -1.30 4.35
N MET A 45 5.39 -2.54 3.94
CA MET A 45 4.43 -3.63 4.04
C MET A 45 4.03 -3.93 5.48
N ARG A 46 4.98 -3.87 6.43
CA ARG A 46 4.67 -4.00 7.86
C ARG A 46 3.77 -2.88 8.38
N THR A 47 4.01 -1.62 8.00
CA THR A 47 3.14 -0.50 8.36
C THR A 47 1.74 -0.68 7.76
N PHE A 48 1.64 -1.11 6.51
CA PHE A 48 0.36 -1.38 5.88
C PHE A 48 -0.40 -2.56 6.53
N GLN A 49 0.29 -3.65 6.89
CA GLN A 49 -0.33 -4.76 7.62
C GLN A 49 -0.86 -4.33 8.99
N LYS A 50 -0.15 -3.46 9.71
CA LYS A 50 -0.65 -2.86 10.96
C LYS A 50 -1.91 -2.03 10.73
N LEU A 51 -2.00 -1.29 9.63
CA LEU A 51 -3.19 -0.55 9.26
C LEU A 51 -4.39 -1.48 9.02
N LEU A 52 -4.18 -2.58 8.27
CA LEU A 52 -5.24 -3.57 8.03
C LEU A 52 -5.74 -4.19 9.33
N GLN A 53 -4.83 -4.56 10.23
CA GLN A 53 -5.18 -5.08 11.56
C GLN A 53 -5.88 -4.04 12.44
N ALA A 54 -5.57 -2.75 12.29
CA ALA A 54 -6.22 -1.71 13.06
C ALA A 54 -7.72 -1.58 12.74
N TYR A 55 -8.15 -1.88 11.52
CA TYR A 55 -9.58 -1.87 11.16
C TYR A 55 -10.42 -2.83 12.01
N SER A 56 -9.90 -4.02 12.34
CA SER A 56 -10.62 -4.99 13.16
C SER A 56 -10.67 -4.65 14.64
N THR A 57 -9.96 -3.62 15.08
CA THR A 57 -10.02 -3.16 16.47
C THR A 57 -11.22 -2.27 16.74
N LEU A 58 -11.88 -1.75 15.70
CA LEU A 58 -12.94 -0.74 15.80
C LEU A 58 -12.53 0.50 16.63
N ARG A 59 -11.22 0.80 16.69
CA ARG A 59 -10.65 1.93 17.45
C ARG A 59 -10.02 2.95 16.49
N PRO A 60 -10.58 4.16 16.36
CA PRO A 60 -10.00 5.21 15.51
C PRO A 60 -8.55 5.56 15.87
N GLN A 61 -8.17 5.43 17.14
CA GLN A 61 -6.80 5.66 17.62
C GLN A 61 -5.81 4.62 17.07
N ALA A 62 -6.25 3.37 16.89
CA ALA A 62 -5.39 2.32 16.32
C ALA A 62 -5.09 2.60 14.85
N LEU A 63 -6.09 3.10 14.10
CA LEU A 63 -5.92 3.52 12.72
C LEU A 63 -4.93 4.69 12.59
N ALA A 64 -4.98 5.64 13.53
CA ALA A 64 -4.11 6.82 13.56
C ALA A 64 -2.71 6.56 14.14
N ALA A 65 -2.44 5.38 14.71
CA ALA A 65 -1.23 5.12 15.48
C ALA A 65 0.07 5.27 14.69
N ASN A 66 0.01 5.06 13.37
CA ASN A 66 1.16 5.21 12.47
C ASN A 66 0.96 6.38 11.49
N ALA A 67 -0.01 7.27 11.68
CA ALA A 67 -0.22 8.41 10.81
C ALA A 67 0.85 9.48 11.02
N SER A 68 1.26 10.14 9.93
CA SER A 68 2.18 11.28 9.99
C SER A 68 1.48 12.56 10.41
N ALA A 69 2.28 13.58 10.76
CA ALA A 69 1.76 14.89 11.15
C ALA A 69 1.04 15.62 10.00
N ASP A 70 1.45 15.34 8.77
CA ASP A 70 0.90 15.88 7.52
C ASP A 70 -0.16 14.96 6.88
N PHE A 71 -0.66 13.96 7.62
CA PHE A 71 -1.66 13.02 7.13
C PHE A 71 -2.90 13.72 6.55
N THR A 72 -3.29 13.27 5.36
CA THR A 72 -4.56 13.53 4.72
C THR A 72 -5.28 12.21 4.38
N HIS A 73 -6.53 12.28 3.98
CA HIS A 73 -7.30 11.13 3.53
C HIS A 73 -8.28 11.61 2.47
N GLN A 74 -8.12 11.10 1.26
CA GLN A 74 -8.99 11.42 0.15
C GLN A 74 -9.80 10.19 -0.28
N ALA A 75 -11.11 10.38 -0.43
CA ALA A 75 -11.98 9.36 -1.01
C ALA A 75 -12.22 9.67 -2.50
N LEU A 76 -12.14 8.64 -3.33
CA LEU A 76 -12.38 8.68 -4.77
C LEU A 76 -13.44 7.63 -5.14
N PRO A 77 -14.12 7.75 -6.30
CA PRO A 77 -14.03 8.84 -7.29
C PRO A 77 -14.57 10.18 -6.78
N ALA A 78 -14.15 11.28 -7.40
CA ALA A 78 -14.57 12.63 -7.02
C ALA A 78 -16.09 12.85 -7.08
N SER A 79 -16.81 12.04 -7.86
CA SER A 79 -18.28 12.04 -7.95
C SER A 79 -18.98 11.63 -6.65
N LEU A 80 -18.27 11.06 -5.67
CA LEU A 80 -18.81 10.81 -4.33
C LEU A 80 -18.86 12.09 -3.47
N GLU A 81 -18.25 13.19 -3.94
CA GLU A 81 -18.26 14.50 -3.29
C GLU A 81 -17.79 14.45 -1.82
N MET A 82 -16.95 13.47 -1.50
CA MET A 82 -16.43 13.26 -0.16
C MET A 82 -15.27 14.22 0.12
N PRO A 83 -15.31 14.96 1.25
CA PRO A 83 -14.25 15.90 1.56
C PRO A 83 -12.94 15.19 1.85
N THR A 84 -11.83 15.84 1.49
CA THR A 84 -10.50 15.45 2.00
C THR A 84 -10.47 15.71 3.50
N ARG A 85 -9.95 14.76 4.27
CA ARG A 85 -9.89 14.83 5.74
C ARG A 85 -8.45 14.88 6.20
N THR A 86 -8.13 15.76 7.14
CA THR A 86 -6.89 15.65 7.94
C THR A 86 -7.08 14.61 9.04
N LEU A 87 -6.04 14.36 9.84
CA LEU A 87 -6.04 13.26 10.83
C LEU A 87 -7.21 13.30 11.82
N ASP A 88 -7.50 14.45 12.43
CA ASP A 88 -8.57 14.56 13.42
C ASP A 88 -9.98 14.43 12.82
N PRO A 89 -10.34 15.12 11.72
CA PRO A 89 -11.59 14.86 11.00
C PRO A 89 -11.72 13.41 10.52
N TRP A 90 -10.62 12.77 10.13
CA TRP A 90 -10.64 11.36 9.75
C TRP A 90 -10.91 10.44 10.94
N LYS A 91 -10.30 10.69 12.11
CA LYS A 91 -10.61 9.95 13.34
C LYS A 91 -12.07 10.11 13.74
N GLN A 92 -12.63 11.33 13.65
CA GLN A 92 -14.04 11.57 13.92
C GLN A 92 -14.94 10.80 12.95
N HIS A 93 -14.60 10.79 11.66
CA HIS A 93 -15.30 10.00 10.66
C HIS A 93 -15.23 8.50 10.97
N ALA A 94 -14.04 7.98 11.28
CA ALA A 94 -13.85 6.58 11.65
C ALA A 94 -14.65 6.21 12.90
N THR A 95 -14.75 7.09 13.91
CA THR A 95 -15.61 6.89 15.08
C THR A 95 -17.06 6.64 14.68
N MET A 96 -17.60 7.47 13.78
CA MET A 96 -18.98 7.34 13.33
C MET A 96 -19.21 6.03 12.56
N ILE A 97 -18.28 5.66 11.68
CA ILE A 97 -18.37 4.41 10.91
C ILE A 97 -18.25 3.21 11.83
N PHE A 98 -17.24 3.14 12.70
CA PHE A 98 -17.01 2.00 13.58
C PHE A 98 -18.14 1.79 14.60
N ALA A 99 -18.86 2.83 15.00
CA ALA A 99 -20.03 2.70 15.85
C ALA A 99 -21.17 1.88 15.19
N LEU A 100 -21.19 1.76 13.85
CA LEU A 100 -22.18 0.98 13.11
C LEU A 100 -21.88 -0.52 13.08
N PHE A 101 -20.68 -0.94 13.47
CA PHE A 101 -20.21 -2.31 13.29
C PHE A 101 -19.88 -2.98 14.62
N GLU A 102 -20.29 -4.23 14.77
CA GLU A 102 -19.86 -5.12 15.86
C GLU A 102 -18.54 -5.78 15.47
N GLU A 103 -18.38 -6.07 14.19
CA GLU A 103 -17.17 -6.60 13.58
C GLU A 103 -16.90 -5.85 12.28
N PHE A 104 -15.63 -5.52 12.03
CA PHE A 104 -15.23 -4.87 10.79
C PHE A 104 -13.86 -5.37 10.36
N SER A 105 -13.63 -5.49 9.07
CA SER A 105 -12.34 -5.92 8.53
C SER A 105 -12.07 -5.26 7.20
N MET A 106 -10.79 -5.15 6.86
CA MET A 106 -10.31 -4.76 5.54
C MET A 106 -9.29 -5.81 5.11
N VAL A 107 -9.59 -6.53 4.02
CA VAL A 107 -8.84 -7.72 3.60
C VAL A 107 -8.43 -7.58 2.13
N PRO A 108 -7.11 -7.57 1.83
CA PRO A 108 -6.61 -7.60 0.47
C PRO A 108 -7.15 -8.80 -0.33
N GLN A 109 -7.44 -8.58 -1.61
CA GLN A 109 -8.02 -9.57 -2.51
C GLN A 109 -7.02 -9.95 -3.62
N PRO A 110 -6.85 -11.25 -3.92
CA PRO A 110 -7.44 -12.39 -3.22
C PRO A 110 -6.78 -12.63 -1.84
N PRO A 111 -7.51 -13.13 -0.83
CA PRO A 111 -6.97 -13.31 0.51
C PRO A 111 -5.81 -14.32 0.53
N GLY A 112 -4.71 -13.95 1.18
CA GLY A 112 -3.54 -14.81 1.32
C GLY A 112 -2.61 -14.85 0.10
N ASP A 113 -2.92 -14.12 -0.97
CA ASP A 113 -2.05 -14.01 -2.14
C ASP A 113 -0.99 -12.91 -1.94
N LYS A 114 0.27 -13.23 -2.24
CA LYS A 114 1.42 -12.31 -2.19
C LYS A 114 1.30 -11.13 -3.16
N HIS A 115 0.44 -11.24 -4.17
CA HIS A 115 0.18 -10.22 -5.18
C HIS A 115 -1.06 -9.36 -4.88
N SER A 116 -1.78 -9.65 -3.78
CA SER A 116 -2.93 -8.84 -3.34
C SER A 116 -2.55 -7.41 -2.90
N VAL A 117 -1.25 -7.18 -2.66
CA VAL A 117 -0.69 -5.89 -2.25
C VAL A 117 0.57 -5.61 -3.07
N HIS A 118 0.65 -4.40 -3.61
CA HIS A 118 1.79 -3.92 -4.39
C HIS A 118 2.48 -2.75 -3.67
N PHE A 119 3.81 -2.79 -3.56
CA PHE A 119 4.62 -1.68 -3.06
C PHE A 119 5.42 -1.06 -4.20
N CYS A 120 5.08 0.17 -4.56
CA CYS A 120 5.84 0.98 -5.49
C CYS A 120 6.96 1.72 -4.75
N ARG A 121 8.21 1.35 -5.04
CA ARG A 121 9.39 1.97 -4.41
C ARG A 121 9.59 3.42 -4.86
N GLU A 122 9.28 3.75 -6.12
CA GLU A 122 9.50 5.07 -6.69
C GLU A 122 8.65 6.15 -6.00
N THR A 123 7.42 5.79 -5.64
CA THR A 123 6.45 6.70 -5.01
C THR A 123 6.28 6.42 -3.51
N ASN A 124 7.01 5.47 -2.94
CA ASN A 124 6.82 4.94 -1.58
C ASN A 124 5.35 4.63 -1.25
N THR A 125 4.62 4.04 -2.21
CA THR A 125 3.18 3.81 -2.09
C THR A 125 2.89 2.33 -1.98
N VAL A 126 2.03 1.97 -1.02
CA VAL A 126 1.41 0.64 -0.97
C VAL A 126 0.03 0.74 -1.61
N ILE A 127 -0.27 -0.17 -2.52
CA ILE A 127 -1.51 -0.23 -3.26
C ILE A 127 -2.13 -1.60 -3.03
N ALA A 128 -3.40 -1.66 -2.65
CA ALA A 128 -4.11 -2.91 -2.44
C ALA A 128 -5.56 -2.80 -2.90
N HIS A 129 -6.04 -3.83 -3.59
CA HIS A 129 -7.48 -4.05 -3.76
C HIS A 129 -7.99 -4.76 -2.50
N CYS A 130 -8.93 -4.15 -1.79
CA CYS A 130 -9.43 -4.66 -0.53
C CYS A 130 -10.95 -4.81 -0.56
N LYS A 131 -11.42 -5.92 0.01
CA LYS A 131 -12.80 -6.04 0.48
C LYS A 131 -12.86 -5.52 1.91
N MET A 132 -13.82 -4.66 2.22
CA MET A 132 -13.99 -4.08 3.54
C MET A 132 -15.44 -4.09 3.99
N GLY A 133 -15.66 -4.28 5.29
CA GLY A 133 -17.00 -4.40 5.85
C GLY A 133 -17.06 -5.34 7.05
N GLY A 134 -18.28 -5.65 7.46
CA GLY A 134 -18.53 -6.61 8.51
C GLY A 134 -19.96 -6.55 9.05
N LYS A 135 -20.14 -7.08 10.26
CA LYS A 135 -21.42 -7.25 10.93
C LYS A 135 -21.91 -5.96 11.55
N VAL A 136 -23.17 -5.61 11.32
CA VAL A 136 -23.79 -4.39 11.85
C VAL A 136 -24.05 -4.53 13.35
N ASN A 137 -23.77 -3.46 14.10
CA ASN A 137 -23.96 -3.39 15.55
C ASN A 137 -25.43 -3.14 15.93
N GLY A 138 -26.11 -4.15 16.47
CA GLY A 138 -27.49 -4.01 16.97
C GLY A 138 -27.66 -3.20 18.26
N ASP A 139 -26.58 -2.88 18.97
CA ASP A 139 -26.65 -2.09 20.21
C ASP A 139 -26.61 -0.58 19.95
N ASN A 140 -26.14 -0.17 18.76
CA ASN A 140 -26.11 1.23 18.34
C ASN A 140 -27.45 1.66 17.74
N GLU A 141 -27.92 2.89 18.01
CA GLU A 141 -29.17 3.40 17.44
C GLU A 141 -29.20 3.34 15.90
N ASN A 142 -28.12 3.75 15.24
CA ASN A 142 -28.03 3.73 13.79
C ASN A 142 -27.87 2.31 13.25
N GLY A 143 -27.14 1.45 13.96
CA GLY A 143 -27.05 0.04 13.59
C GLY A 143 -28.38 -0.71 13.71
N ARG A 144 -29.22 -0.40 14.72
CA ARG A 144 -30.60 -0.91 14.80
C ARG A 144 -31.45 -0.49 13.60
N LYS A 145 -31.34 0.76 13.14
CA LYS A 145 -32.05 1.23 11.95
C LYS A 145 -31.65 0.44 10.70
N LEU A 146 -30.36 0.13 10.56
CA LEU A 146 -29.85 -0.72 9.47
C LEU A 146 -30.42 -2.14 9.55
N ILE A 147 -30.41 -2.77 10.73
CA ILE A 147 -30.98 -4.11 10.92
C ILE A 147 -32.48 -4.13 10.64
N GLN A 148 -33.23 -3.12 11.08
CA GLN A 148 -34.66 -2.98 10.78
C GLN A 148 -34.94 -2.82 9.28
N ALA A 149 -34.00 -2.22 8.54
CA ALA A 149 -34.03 -2.15 7.09
C ALA A 149 -33.54 -3.45 6.38
N GLY A 150 -33.23 -4.50 7.15
CA GLY A 150 -32.77 -5.79 6.62
C GLY A 150 -31.25 -5.89 6.39
N LEU A 151 -30.47 -4.89 6.82
CA LEU A 151 -29.01 -4.89 6.69
C LEU A 151 -28.35 -5.39 7.98
N THR A 152 -28.07 -6.69 8.04
CA THR A 152 -27.34 -7.33 9.15
C THR A 152 -25.83 -7.33 8.95
N GLU A 153 -25.39 -7.23 7.70
CA GLU A 153 -24.00 -7.09 7.31
C GLU A 153 -23.88 -6.06 6.18
N TRP A 154 -22.71 -5.43 6.08
CA TRP A 154 -22.39 -4.55 4.97
C TRP A 154 -20.96 -4.81 4.49
N TRP A 155 -20.81 -4.98 3.17
CA TRP A 155 -19.54 -5.25 2.51
C TRP A 155 -19.41 -4.38 1.26
N THR A 156 -18.22 -3.86 1.04
CA THR A 156 -17.84 -3.13 -0.18
C THR A 156 -16.40 -3.49 -0.57
N GLU A 157 -15.98 -3.00 -1.73
CA GLU A 157 -14.61 -3.13 -2.23
C GLU A 157 -14.02 -1.75 -2.51
N CYS A 158 -12.71 -1.61 -2.34
CA CYS A 158 -11.99 -0.39 -2.65
C CYS A 158 -10.56 -0.70 -3.09
N VAL A 159 -9.96 0.24 -3.83
CA VAL A 159 -8.51 0.27 -4.05
C VAL A 159 -7.92 1.28 -3.09
N GLY A 160 -7.17 0.80 -2.10
CA GLY A 160 -6.41 1.62 -1.18
C GLY A 160 -5.06 1.99 -1.79
N MET A 161 -4.71 3.28 -1.71
CA MET A 161 -3.37 3.77 -2.00
C MET A 161 -2.85 4.50 -0.75
N GLN A 162 -1.78 3.99 -0.15
CA GLN A 162 -1.17 4.53 1.06
C GLN A 162 0.24 4.98 0.75
N MET A 163 0.49 6.29 0.76
CA MET A 163 1.87 6.78 0.71
C MET A 163 2.48 6.64 2.11
N ILE A 164 3.73 6.22 2.14
CA ILE A 164 4.45 5.96 3.37
C ILE A 164 5.60 6.96 3.48
N ALA A 165 5.52 7.85 4.47
CA ALA A 165 6.60 8.75 4.82
C ALA A 165 7.56 8.10 5.81
N ARG A 166 8.77 8.66 5.93
CA ARG A 166 9.68 8.36 7.03
C ARG A 166 9.66 9.51 8.02
N ASP A 167 9.55 9.19 9.30
CA ASP A 167 9.70 10.19 10.35
C ASP A 167 11.17 10.55 10.60
N SER A 168 11.39 11.58 11.43
CA SER A 168 12.74 12.05 11.82
C SER A 168 13.56 11.03 12.60
N LYS A 169 12.93 9.94 13.07
CA LYS A 169 13.56 8.81 13.76
C LYS A 169 13.74 7.59 12.84
N GLY A 170 13.38 7.71 11.55
CA GLY A 170 13.51 6.67 10.54
C GLY A 170 12.38 5.63 10.53
N SER A 171 11.28 5.83 11.28
CA SER A 171 10.12 4.93 11.27
C SER A 171 9.16 5.28 10.13
N ASN A 172 8.54 4.25 9.55
CA ASN A 172 7.57 4.42 8.46
C ASN A 172 6.19 4.81 9.00
N GLN A 173 5.67 5.93 8.52
CA GLN A 173 4.36 6.48 8.87
C GLN A 173 3.47 6.59 7.62
N LEU A 174 2.16 6.47 7.81
CA LEU A 174 1.16 6.70 6.78
C LEU A 174 1.04 8.20 6.53
N ASN A 175 1.38 8.61 5.32
CA ASN A 175 1.10 9.94 4.79
C ASN A 175 0.04 9.74 3.71
N MET A 176 -1.23 9.73 4.08
CA MET A 176 -2.31 9.55 3.11
C MET A 176 -2.79 10.90 2.60
#